data_AF-A0A6V7V504-F1
#
_entry.id   AF-A0A6V7V504-F1
#
_cell.length_a   1.000
_cell.length_b   1.000
_cell.length_c   1.000
_cell.angle_alpha   90.00
_cell.angle_beta   90.00
_cell.angle_gamma   90.00
#
_symmetry.space_group_name_H-M   'P 1'
#
loop_
_entity.id
_entity.type
_entity.pdbx_description
1 polymer ?
#
loop_
_entity_poly.entity_id
_entity_poly.type
_entity_poly.pdbx_seq_one_letter_code
_entity_poly.pdbx_strand_id
1 'polypeptide(L)'
;MEDRDELNCLNLSCICPVFKGNKDGTVNGCKLPNGKNLNKCFREELRMLSDEKRQAYFKAVQQMKDNGAYDLCAIQHRDAYLLKGAHRGPAFCPWHRELLKRFEILLREAADQTMKTTDVCLPYWDSTLERQLPTPKDSLLFTEPFIGSTNSNNEVSNGPFSPWQTLEGDGYINRTVGSDGVCYSEAEYSK
;
A
#
# COMPACT_ATOMS: atom_id res chain seq x y z
N MET A 1 -10.69 -14.48 -9.51
CA MET A 1 -9.36 -13.83 -9.55
C MET A 1 -8.50 -14.39 -10.69
N GLU A 2 -9.08 -15.17 -11.61
CA GLU A 2 -8.34 -15.80 -12.71
C GLU A 2 -8.09 -14.85 -13.89
N ASP A 3 -8.60 -13.60 -13.85
CA ASP A 3 -8.59 -12.70 -15.01
C ASP A 3 -7.56 -11.55 -14.95
N ARG A 4 -6.61 -11.57 -14.00
CA ARG A 4 -5.55 -10.53 -13.86
C ARG A 4 -4.16 -11.15 -13.95
N ASP A 5 -3.74 -11.48 -15.17
CA ASP A 5 -2.47 -12.15 -15.48
C ASP A 5 -1.23 -11.44 -14.92
N GLU A 6 -1.25 -10.11 -14.86
CA GLU A 6 -0.14 -9.30 -14.36
C GLU A 6 0.19 -9.57 -12.88
N LEU A 7 -0.79 -10.03 -12.09
CA LEU A 7 -0.56 -10.33 -10.67
C LEU A 7 0.26 -11.63 -10.49
N ASN A 8 0.31 -12.46 -11.53
CA ASN A 8 1.13 -13.68 -11.57
C ASN A 8 2.58 -13.41 -12.00
N CYS A 9 2.89 -12.19 -12.43
CA CYS A 9 4.24 -11.86 -12.86
C CYS A 9 5.25 -11.85 -11.70
N LEU A 10 6.48 -12.29 -12.02
CA LEU A 10 7.60 -12.42 -11.08
C LEU A 10 8.78 -11.49 -11.42
N ASN A 11 8.73 -10.78 -12.54
CA ASN A 11 9.80 -9.89 -13.01
C ASN A 11 9.25 -8.71 -13.82
N LEU A 12 10.10 -7.71 -14.08
CA LEU A 12 9.68 -6.47 -14.75
C LEU A 12 9.34 -6.68 -16.23
N SER A 13 10.02 -7.63 -16.89
CA SER A 13 9.72 -7.98 -18.28
C SER A 13 8.31 -8.58 -18.44
N CYS A 14 7.85 -9.35 -17.46
CA CYS A 14 6.50 -9.93 -17.42
C CYS A 14 5.42 -8.85 -17.30
N ILE A 15 5.55 -7.91 -16.35
CA ILE A 15 4.57 -6.83 -16.15
C ILE A 15 4.66 -5.71 -17.19
N CYS A 16 5.69 -5.70 -18.04
CA CYS A 16 5.94 -4.64 -19.02
C CYS A 16 4.73 -4.26 -19.90
N PRO A 17 3.94 -5.23 -20.42
CA PRO A 17 2.77 -4.92 -21.25
C PRO A 17 1.69 -4.12 -20.53
N VAL A 18 1.57 -4.25 -19.20
CA VAL A 18 0.64 -3.47 -18.37
C VAL A 18 0.90 -1.97 -18.53
N PHE A 19 2.18 -1.60 -18.59
CA PHE A 19 2.62 -0.22 -18.76
C PHE A 19 2.87 0.16 -20.21
N LYS A 20 2.35 -0.62 -21.17
CA LYS A 20 2.52 -0.43 -22.61
C LYS A 20 4.01 -0.33 -23.03
N GLY A 21 4.89 -0.97 -22.26
CA GLY A 21 6.32 -0.97 -22.50
C GLY A 21 6.76 -2.05 -23.48
N ASN A 22 7.97 -1.90 -24.00
CA ASN A 22 8.62 -2.86 -24.87
C ASN A 22 9.70 -3.63 -24.09
N LYS A 23 9.67 -4.96 -24.20
CA LYS A 23 10.66 -5.85 -23.59
C LYS A 23 11.96 -5.82 -24.43
N ASP A 24 13.12 -5.88 -23.77
CA ASP A 24 14.43 -5.91 -24.45
C ASP A 24 15.05 -7.32 -24.54
N GLY A 25 14.34 -8.35 -24.07
CA GLY A 25 14.81 -9.74 -24.01
C GLY A 25 15.48 -10.15 -22.69
N THR A 26 15.78 -9.21 -21.79
CA THR A 26 16.31 -9.51 -20.45
C THR A 26 15.20 -9.73 -19.41
N VAL A 27 15.55 -10.38 -18.29
CA VAL A 27 14.60 -10.74 -17.21
C VAL A 27 13.86 -9.52 -16.65
N ASN A 28 14.52 -8.36 -16.57
CA ASN A 28 13.94 -7.13 -16.03
C ASN A 28 13.85 -6.01 -17.08
N GLY A 29 14.02 -6.35 -18.35
CA GLY A 29 14.03 -5.41 -19.45
C GLY A 29 12.64 -4.93 -19.81
N CYS A 30 12.38 -3.65 -19.58
CA CYS A 30 11.15 -3.01 -20.00
C CYS A 30 11.38 -1.52 -20.24
N LYS A 31 11.20 -1.08 -21.48
CA LYS A 31 11.27 0.32 -21.89
C LYS A 31 9.87 0.89 -22.06
N LEU A 32 9.53 1.87 -21.25
CA LEU A 32 8.23 2.54 -21.22
C LEU A 32 8.04 3.47 -22.42
N PRO A 33 6.79 3.85 -22.77
CA PRO A 33 6.50 4.77 -23.88
C PRO A 33 7.21 6.13 -23.77
N ASN A 34 7.48 6.60 -22.55
CA ASN A 34 8.20 7.84 -22.29
C ASN A 34 9.73 7.70 -22.43
N GLY A 35 10.23 6.55 -22.87
CA GLY A 35 11.65 6.26 -23.08
C GLY A 35 12.41 5.82 -21.84
N LYS A 36 11.82 5.92 -20.63
CA LYS A 36 12.44 5.46 -19.38
C LYS A 36 12.38 3.93 -19.27
N ASN A 37 13.29 3.35 -18.50
CA ASN A 37 13.18 1.95 -18.10
C ASN A 37 12.24 1.82 -16.90
N LEU A 38 11.40 0.79 -16.91
CA LEU A 38 10.67 0.36 -15.73
C LEU A 38 11.68 -0.24 -14.74
N ASN A 39 11.76 0.33 -13.54
CA ASN A 39 12.67 -0.16 -12.50
C ASN A 39 11.90 -0.80 -11.34
N LYS A 40 12.64 -1.54 -10.50
CA LYS A 40 12.13 -2.00 -9.20
C LYS A 40 11.87 -0.80 -8.30
N CYS A 41 10.85 -0.91 -7.48
CA CYS A 41 10.52 0.13 -6.52
C CYS A 41 11.53 0.21 -5.37
N PHE A 42 11.90 1.43 -5.00
CA PHE A 42 12.59 1.72 -3.75
C PHE A 42 11.53 2.20 -2.74
N ARG A 43 11.33 1.43 -1.67
CA ARG A 43 10.32 1.73 -0.66
C ARG A 43 10.94 2.62 0.41
N GLU A 44 10.38 3.81 0.55
CA GLU A 44 10.83 4.82 1.51
C GLU A 44 9.87 4.88 2.71
N GLU A 45 10.33 5.42 3.84
CA GLU A 45 9.48 5.66 5.00
C GLU A 45 8.46 6.77 4.66
N LEU A 46 7.18 6.55 4.95
CA LEU A 46 6.10 7.45 4.51
C LEU A 46 6.27 8.92 4.95
N ARG A 47 6.85 9.17 6.13
CA ARG A 47 7.13 10.52 6.66
C ARG A 47 8.34 11.17 6.01
N MET A 48 9.20 10.38 5.38
CA MET A 48 10.38 10.86 4.67
C MET A 48 10.12 11.15 3.18
N LEU A 49 8.95 10.78 2.66
CA LEU A 49 8.54 11.19 1.32
C LEU A 49 8.39 12.72 1.25
N SER A 50 8.78 13.30 0.11
CA SER A 50 8.38 14.68 -0.21
C SER A 50 6.86 14.76 -0.30
N ASP A 51 6.31 15.96 -0.13
CA ASP A 51 4.88 16.17 -0.21
C ASP A 51 4.33 15.71 -1.57
N GLU A 52 5.05 15.95 -2.67
CA GLU A 52 4.64 15.51 -4.01
C GLU A 52 4.59 13.98 -4.13
N LYS A 53 5.61 13.28 -3.62
CA LYS A 53 5.63 11.80 -3.62
C LYS A 53 4.52 11.23 -2.76
N ARG A 54 4.28 11.82 -1.58
CA ARG A 54 3.24 11.40 -0.65
C ARG A 54 1.84 11.59 -1.24
N GLN A 55 1.58 12.75 -1.85
CA GLN A 55 0.31 13.02 -2.52
C GLN A 55 0.10 12.11 -3.75
N ALA A 56 1.15 11.81 -4.52
CA ALA A 56 1.06 10.85 -5.62
C ALA A 56 0.71 9.45 -5.11
N TYR A 57 1.33 9.00 -4.01
CA TYR A 57 0.98 7.75 -3.36
C TYR A 57 -0.49 7.72 -2.92
N PHE A 58 -0.96 8.74 -2.21
CA PHE A 58 -2.35 8.84 -1.76
C PHE A 58 -3.35 8.83 -2.91
N LYS A 59 -3.10 9.61 -3.97
CA LYS A 59 -3.93 9.64 -5.16
C LYS A 59 -3.99 8.27 -5.87
N ALA A 60 -2.86 7.56 -5.94
CA ALA A 60 -2.83 6.22 -6.52
C ALA A 60 -3.63 5.20 -5.67
N VAL A 61 -3.57 5.29 -4.34
CA VAL A 61 -4.36 4.43 -3.44
C VAL A 61 -5.86 4.75 -3.55
N GLN A 62 -6.25 6.02 -3.63
CA GLN A 62 -7.63 6.43 -3.91
C GLN A 62 -8.12 5.85 -5.24
N GLN A 63 -7.31 5.95 -6.29
CA GLN A 63 -7.66 5.36 -7.58
C GLN A 63 -7.82 3.84 -7.52
N MET A 64 -7.01 3.14 -6.71
CA MET A 64 -7.19 1.71 -6.48
C MET A 64 -8.53 1.41 -5.80
N LYS A 65 -9.00 2.28 -4.91
CA LYS A 65 -10.32 2.14 -4.30
C LYS A 65 -11.44 2.38 -5.32
N ASP A 66 -11.34 3.44 -6.09
CA ASP A 66 -12.33 3.81 -7.10
C ASP A 66 -12.52 2.73 -8.18
N ASN A 67 -11.43 2.05 -8.57
CA ASN A 67 -11.48 0.99 -9.58
C ASN A 67 -11.62 -0.43 -8.98
N GLY A 68 -11.81 -0.56 -7.66
CA GLY A 68 -11.99 -1.82 -6.95
C GLY A 68 -10.73 -2.66 -6.72
N ALA A 69 -9.54 -2.22 -7.18
CA ALA A 69 -8.28 -2.92 -6.96
C ALA A 69 -7.87 -2.98 -5.48
N TYR A 70 -8.16 -1.95 -4.70
CA TYR A 70 -7.92 -1.96 -3.25
C TYR A 70 -8.79 -3.01 -2.56
N ASP A 71 -10.08 -3.05 -2.91
CA ASP A 71 -11.03 -4.00 -2.33
C ASP A 71 -10.72 -5.43 -2.73
N LEU A 72 -10.19 -5.65 -3.93
CA LEU A 72 -9.67 -6.95 -4.34
C LEU A 72 -8.57 -7.45 -3.39
N CYS A 73 -7.59 -6.60 -3.04
CA CYS A 73 -6.54 -6.95 -2.09
C CYS A 73 -7.10 -7.21 -0.67
N ALA A 74 -8.07 -6.40 -0.22
CA ALA A 74 -8.70 -6.57 1.08
C ALA A 74 -9.51 -7.88 1.16
N ILE A 75 -10.25 -8.23 0.09
CA ILE A 75 -10.98 -9.50 -0.03
C ILE A 75 -10.02 -10.69 0.01
N GLN A 76 -8.90 -10.63 -0.72
CA GLN A 76 -7.89 -11.70 -0.68
C GLN A 76 -7.33 -11.93 0.72
N HIS A 77 -7.08 -10.85 1.48
CA HIS A 77 -6.62 -10.94 2.86
C HIS A 77 -7.68 -11.54 3.77
N ARG A 78 -8.92 -11.08 3.68
CA ARG A 78 -10.06 -11.63 4.43
C ARG A 78 -10.22 -13.13 4.18
N ASP A 79 -10.23 -13.55 2.92
CA ASP A 79 -10.44 -14.95 2.55
C ASP A 79 -9.27 -15.82 3.04
N ALA A 80 -8.03 -15.34 2.93
CA ALA A 80 -6.86 -16.05 3.44
C ALA A 80 -6.81 -16.10 4.99
N TYR A 81 -7.35 -15.10 5.67
CA TYR A 81 -7.55 -15.13 7.12
C TYR A 81 -8.58 -16.20 7.52
N LEU A 82 -9.73 -16.25 6.84
CA LEU A 82 -10.78 -17.26 7.09
C LEU A 82 -10.27 -18.68 6.85
N LEU A 83 -9.41 -18.87 5.85
CA LEU A 83 -8.76 -20.15 5.54
C LEU A 83 -7.53 -20.46 6.40
N LYS A 84 -7.17 -19.58 7.36
CA LYS A 84 -5.98 -19.69 8.23
C LYS A 84 -4.66 -19.82 7.45
N GLY A 85 -4.61 -19.30 6.22
CA GLY A 85 -3.45 -19.39 5.33
C GLY A 85 -2.46 -18.24 5.47
N ALA A 86 -2.91 -17.09 6.00
CA ALA A 86 -2.10 -15.86 6.04
C ALA A 86 -1.46 -15.55 7.41
N HIS A 87 -1.96 -16.13 8.52
CA HIS A 87 -1.56 -15.73 9.88
C HIS A 87 -1.23 -16.93 10.77
N ARG A 88 -0.46 -16.69 11.84
CA ARG A 88 -0.14 -17.67 12.90
C ARG A 88 0.50 -18.98 12.37
N GLY A 89 1.31 -18.87 11.33
CA GLY A 89 2.00 -19.99 10.71
C GLY A 89 3.19 -19.54 9.83
N PRO A 90 3.97 -20.49 9.30
CA PRO A 90 5.18 -20.20 8.53
C PRO A 90 4.91 -19.44 7.22
N ALA A 91 3.67 -19.49 6.73
CA ALA A 91 3.25 -18.75 5.55
C ALA A 91 3.08 -17.23 5.79
N PHE A 92 3.11 -16.75 7.04
CA PHE A 92 2.85 -15.35 7.38
C PHE A 92 3.69 -14.38 6.54
N CYS A 93 5.01 -14.48 6.61
CA CYS A 93 5.92 -13.60 5.87
C CYS A 93 5.80 -13.75 4.33
N PRO A 94 5.88 -14.95 3.74
CA PRO A 94 5.82 -15.08 2.28
C PRO A 94 4.45 -14.70 1.71
N TRP A 95 3.34 -14.99 2.41
CA TRP A 95 2.00 -14.64 1.96
C TRP A 95 1.81 -13.12 1.91
N HIS A 96 2.18 -12.41 2.98
CA HIS A 96 2.09 -10.94 3.01
C HIS A 96 3.07 -10.30 2.02
N ARG A 97 4.26 -10.86 1.83
CA ARG A 97 5.21 -10.37 0.81
C ARG A 97 4.62 -10.45 -0.60
N GLU A 98 3.95 -11.54 -0.94
CA GLU A 98 3.28 -11.69 -2.23
C GLU A 98 2.07 -10.75 -2.36
N LEU A 99 1.27 -10.58 -1.31
CA LEU A 99 0.18 -9.59 -1.29
C LEU A 99 0.72 -8.17 -1.56
N LEU A 100 1.80 -7.76 -0.88
CA LEU A 100 2.40 -6.44 -1.07
C LEU A 100 3.04 -6.28 -2.46
N LYS A 101 3.54 -7.35 -3.08
CA LYS A 101 4.01 -7.33 -4.48
C LYS A 101 2.84 -7.03 -5.43
N ARG A 102 1.72 -7.74 -5.25
CA ARG A 102 0.49 -7.53 -6.05
C ARG A 102 -0.09 -6.13 -5.85
N PHE A 103 -0.14 -5.68 -4.59
CA PHE A 103 -0.56 -4.32 -4.26
C PHE A 103 0.30 -3.27 -4.97
N GLU A 104 1.63 -3.43 -4.97
CA GLU A 104 2.55 -2.49 -5.63
C GLU A 104 2.40 -2.48 -7.16
N ILE A 105 2.07 -3.62 -7.79
CA ILE A 105 1.74 -3.66 -9.23
C ILE A 105 0.48 -2.81 -9.51
N LEU A 106 -0.58 -3.03 -8.74
CA LEU A 106 -1.85 -2.30 -8.87
C LEU A 106 -1.71 -0.80 -8.56
N LEU A 107 -0.87 -0.45 -7.57
CA LEU A 107 -0.55 0.92 -7.21
C LEU A 107 0.13 1.65 -8.38
N ARG A 108 1.11 1.01 -9.01
CA ARG A 108 1.82 1.57 -10.17
C ARG A 108 0.92 1.69 -11.39
N GLU A 109 0.03 0.73 -11.60
CA GLU A 109 -0.97 0.79 -12.65
C GLU A 109 -1.94 1.97 -12.44
N ALA A 110 -2.46 2.14 -11.22
CA ALA A 110 -3.32 3.26 -10.84
C ALA A 110 -2.60 4.62 -11.02
N ALA A 111 -1.30 4.67 -10.67
CA ALA A 111 -0.46 5.85 -10.91
C ALA A 111 -0.25 6.13 -12.41
N ASP A 112 -0.03 5.11 -13.25
CA ASP A 112 0.10 5.30 -14.70
C ASP A 112 -1.21 5.80 -15.32
N GLN A 113 -2.34 5.24 -14.87
CA GLN A 113 -3.67 5.64 -15.33
C GLN A 113 -3.95 7.11 -15.01
N THR A 114 -3.67 7.57 -13.79
CA THR A 114 -4.07 8.90 -13.30
C THR A 114 -3.01 9.99 -13.42
N MET A 115 -1.73 9.62 -13.43
CA MET A 115 -0.59 10.54 -13.37
C MET A 115 0.49 10.25 -14.42
N LYS A 116 0.31 9.20 -15.25
CA LYS A 116 1.23 8.83 -16.34
C LYS A 116 2.66 8.58 -15.83
N THR A 117 2.76 7.99 -14.64
CA THR A 117 4.02 7.63 -14.01
C THR A 117 3.96 6.23 -13.41
N THR A 118 5.09 5.54 -13.45
CA THR A 118 5.28 4.23 -12.78
C THR A 118 6.25 4.34 -11.60
N ASP A 119 6.61 5.56 -11.21
CA ASP A 119 7.61 5.86 -10.18
C ASP A 119 7.00 5.91 -8.76
N VAL A 120 5.68 5.69 -8.62
CA VAL A 120 5.01 5.58 -7.32
C VAL A 120 5.25 4.20 -6.74
N CYS A 121 5.86 4.15 -5.55
CA CYS A 121 6.20 2.92 -4.85
C CYS A 121 5.44 2.81 -3.55
N LEU A 122 5.25 1.59 -3.05
CA LEU A 122 4.61 1.36 -1.76
C LEU A 122 5.56 1.82 -0.64
N PRO A 123 5.24 2.88 0.13
CA PRO A 123 6.05 3.26 1.27
C PRO A 123 5.89 2.24 2.41
N TYR A 124 6.76 2.33 3.40
CA TYR A 124 6.60 1.63 4.67
C TYR A 124 6.34 2.61 5.80
N TRP A 125 5.77 2.09 6.89
CA TRP A 125 5.59 2.78 8.15
C TRP A 125 6.51 2.12 9.18
N ASP A 126 7.48 2.88 9.69
CA ASP A 126 8.28 2.46 10.83
C ASP A 126 7.53 2.74 12.15
N SER A 127 6.84 1.72 12.67
CA SER A 127 6.07 1.85 13.92
C SER A 127 6.94 2.04 15.16
N THR A 128 8.25 1.81 15.09
CA THR A 128 9.14 2.02 16.25
C THR A 128 9.23 3.49 16.64
N LEU A 129 9.00 4.41 15.70
CA LEU A 129 8.94 5.84 15.96
C LEU A 129 7.73 6.21 16.82
N GLU A 130 6.55 5.64 16.55
CA GLU A 130 5.36 5.81 17.41
C GLU A 130 5.57 5.23 18.81
N ARG A 131 6.32 4.12 18.91
CA ARG A 131 6.64 3.50 20.20
C ARG A 131 7.47 4.39 21.11
N GLN A 132 8.22 5.34 20.55
CA GLN A 132 9.06 6.28 21.29
C GLN A 132 8.30 7.54 21.74
N LEU A 133 7.07 7.76 21.28
CA LEU A 133 6.28 8.93 21.68
C LEU A 133 5.85 8.82 23.16
N PRO A 134 5.98 9.91 23.95
CA PRO A 134 5.42 9.95 25.30
C PRO A 134 3.91 9.71 25.33
N THR A 135 3.22 10.17 24.29
CA THR A 135 1.79 9.95 24.07
C THR A 135 1.59 9.47 22.62
N PRO A 136 1.30 8.19 22.38
CA PRO A 136 1.16 7.65 21.02
C PRO A 136 0.08 8.33 20.16
N LYS A 137 -0.92 8.95 20.80
CA LYS A 137 -1.96 9.73 20.14
C LYS A 137 -1.43 10.97 19.41
N ASP A 138 -0.25 11.47 19.80
CA ASP A 138 0.37 12.66 19.21
C ASP A 138 1.14 12.36 17.92
N SER A 139 1.06 11.12 17.40
CA SER A 139 1.72 10.77 16.15
C SER A 139 1.17 11.59 14.97
N LEU A 140 2.08 12.27 14.28
CA LEU A 140 1.81 13.01 13.06
C LEU A 140 1.21 12.13 11.95
N LEU A 141 1.48 10.82 11.98
CA LEU A 141 0.95 9.88 10.99
C LEU A 141 -0.58 9.93 10.95
N PHE A 142 -1.23 10.06 12.10
CA PHE A 142 -2.69 10.06 12.22
C PHE A 142 -3.30 11.47 12.20
N THR A 143 -2.77 12.32 11.33
CA THR A 143 -3.25 13.69 11.08
C THR A 143 -3.65 13.87 9.62
N GLU A 144 -4.35 14.97 9.31
CA GLU A 144 -4.87 15.28 7.98
C GLU A 144 -3.80 15.31 6.86
N PRO A 145 -2.60 15.89 7.05
CA PRO A 145 -1.53 15.84 6.02
C PRO A 145 -1.01 14.43 5.70
N PHE A 146 -1.35 13.43 6.53
CA PHE A 146 -0.96 12.03 6.41
C PHE A 146 -2.19 11.14 6.19
N ILE A 147 -2.49 10.20 7.09
CA ILE A 147 -3.53 9.18 6.86
C ILE A 147 -4.85 9.51 7.58
N GLY A 148 -5.11 10.81 7.73
CA GLY A 148 -6.34 11.36 8.29
C GLY A 148 -6.36 11.39 9.82
N SER A 149 -7.24 12.21 10.37
CA SER A 149 -7.51 12.38 11.80
C SER A 149 -8.84 11.71 12.17
N THR A 150 -8.96 11.29 13.43
CA THR A 150 -10.15 10.61 13.95
C THR A 150 -11.06 11.59 14.71
N ASN A 151 -12.37 11.59 14.42
CA ASN A 151 -13.37 12.37 15.15
C ASN A 151 -13.82 11.70 16.47
N SER A 152 -14.81 12.29 17.17
CA SER A 152 -15.35 11.75 18.42
C SER A 152 -16.11 10.42 18.28
N ASN A 153 -16.51 10.03 17.07
CA ASN A 153 -17.17 8.75 16.77
C ASN A 153 -16.16 7.65 16.40
N ASN A 154 -14.86 7.93 16.56
CA ASN A 154 -13.75 7.09 16.11
C ASN A 154 -13.64 6.93 14.59
N GLU A 155 -14.27 7.80 13.80
CA GLU A 155 -14.21 7.76 12.34
C GLU A 155 -13.02 8.60 11.82
N VAL A 156 -12.25 8.05 10.89
CA VAL A 156 -11.29 8.82 10.10
C VAL A 156 -12.10 9.78 9.22
N SER A 157 -12.08 11.06 9.58
CA SER A 157 -13.05 12.05 9.08
C SER A 157 -12.46 13.08 8.11
N ASN A 158 -11.13 13.12 7.98
CA ASN A 158 -10.42 13.98 7.03
C ASN A 158 -9.19 13.27 6.44
N GLY A 159 -8.42 13.99 5.62
CA GLY A 159 -7.25 13.45 4.94
C GLY A 159 -7.60 12.64 3.68
N PRO A 160 -6.62 11.95 3.07
CA PRO A 160 -6.77 11.32 1.77
C PRO A 160 -7.69 10.10 1.76
N PHE A 161 -8.05 9.54 2.92
CA PHE A 161 -8.84 8.32 3.01
C PHE A 161 -10.17 8.56 3.75
N SER A 162 -10.76 9.74 3.55
CA SER A 162 -12.08 10.09 4.07
C SER A 162 -12.93 10.76 2.98
N PRO A 163 -14.18 10.32 2.75
CA PRO A 163 -14.76 9.07 3.26
C PRO A 163 -14.06 7.85 2.65
N TRP A 164 -14.23 6.68 3.27
CA TRP A 164 -13.70 5.42 2.74
C TRP A 164 -14.61 4.26 3.13
N GLN A 165 -15.38 3.79 2.15
CA GLN A 165 -16.33 2.71 2.40
C GLN A 165 -15.60 1.40 2.69
N THR A 166 -15.87 0.76 3.83
CA THR A 166 -15.28 -0.53 4.20
C THR A 166 -15.93 -1.69 3.44
N LEU A 167 -15.33 -2.89 3.51
CA LEU A 167 -15.95 -4.08 2.90
C LEU A 167 -17.25 -4.47 3.62
N GLU A 168 -17.40 -4.05 4.88
CA GLU A 168 -18.57 -4.24 5.73
C GLU A 168 -19.70 -3.25 5.39
N GLY A 169 -19.42 -2.24 4.55
CA GLY A 169 -20.39 -1.25 4.09
C GLY A 169 -20.42 0.05 4.90
N ASP A 170 -19.57 0.18 5.93
CA ASP A 170 -19.45 1.41 6.71
C ASP A 170 -18.87 2.54 5.85
N GLY A 171 -19.37 3.76 6.02
CA GLY A 171 -18.94 4.91 5.20
C GLY A 171 -17.53 5.45 5.52
N TYR A 172 -16.98 5.08 6.68
CA TYR A 172 -15.70 5.57 7.17
C TYR A 172 -14.88 4.45 7.81
N ILE A 173 -13.55 4.60 7.77
CA ILE A 173 -12.64 3.78 8.57
C ILE A 173 -12.81 4.13 10.04
N ASN A 174 -12.94 3.13 10.91
CA ASN A 174 -12.92 3.31 12.37
C ASN A 174 -11.50 3.11 12.92
N ARG A 175 -11.02 4.02 13.77
CA ARG A 175 -9.66 3.96 14.36
C ARG A 175 -9.55 4.70 15.69
N THR A 176 -9.05 4.02 16.72
CA THR A 176 -8.80 4.56 18.08
C THR A 176 -7.30 4.75 18.35
N VAL A 177 -6.72 5.83 17.83
CA VAL A 177 -5.26 6.07 17.87
C VAL A 177 -4.72 6.12 19.31
N GLY A 178 -3.74 5.26 19.60
CA GLY A 178 -3.05 5.21 20.90
C GLY A 178 -3.87 4.57 22.03
N SER A 179 -5.07 4.05 21.74
CA SER A 179 -5.95 3.46 22.75
C SER A 179 -5.85 1.93 22.84
N ASP A 180 -5.47 1.27 21.74
CA ASP A 180 -5.35 -0.20 21.67
C ASP A 180 -4.12 -0.62 20.85
N GLY A 181 -3.60 -1.79 21.16
CA GLY A 181 -2.34 -2.31 20.64
C GLY A 181 -1.10 -1.56 21.13
N VAL A 182 0.07 -2.11 20.86
CA VAL A 182 1.36 -1.44 21.07
C VAL A 182 2.18 -1.55 19.79
N CYS A 183 2.82 -0.44 19.39
CA CYS A 183 3.76 -0.45 18.28
C CYS A 183 5.02 -1.25 18.66
N TYR A 184 5.72 -1.78 17.66
CA TYR A 184 6.95 -2.52 17.87
C TYR A 184 8.02 -1.64 18.52
N SER A 185 8.81 -2.22 19.39
CA SER A 185 10.03 -1.64 19.93
C SER A 185 11.25 -2.07 19.13
N GLU A 186 12.32 -1.27 19.15
CA GLU A 186 13.60 -1.62 18.50
C GLU A 186 14.19 -2.94 19.02
N ALA A 187 13.96 -3.25 20.30
CA ALA A 187 14.40 -4.50 20.93
C ALA A 187 13.70 -5.75 20.36
N GLU A 188 12.52 -5.60 19.76
CA GLU A 188 11.81 -6.70 19.09
C GLU A 188 12.33 -6.95 17.67
N TYR A 189 13.00 -5.97 17.05
CA TYR A 189 13.66 -6.12 15.74
C TYR A 189 15.06 -6.75 15.82
N SER A 190 15.72 -6.65 16.96
CA SER A 190 17.15 -7.00 17.11
C SER A 190 17.40 -8.47 17.50
N LYS A 191 16.39 -9.34 17.37
CA LYS A 191 16.46 -10.77 17.70
C LYS A 191 16.37 -11.64 16.45
#